data_AF-A0A969KML3-F1
#
_entry.id   AF-A0A969KML3-F1
#
_cell.length_a   1.000
_cell.length_b   1.000
_cell.length_c   1.000
_cell.angle_alpha   90.00
_cell.angle_beta   90.00
_cell.angle_gamma   90.00
#
_symmetry.space_group_name_H-M   'P 1'
#
loop_
_entity.id
_entity.type
_entity.pdbx_description
1 polymer ?
#
loop_
_entity_poly.entity_id
_entity_poly.type
_entity_poly.pdbx_seq_one_letter_code
_entity_poly.pdbx_strand_id
1 'polypeptide(L)'
;MKNRRPIFPFPKRALLLLLALLSLFAAMWAGLIRLGWGWPAIQPTLPMAHGVLMVSGFLGTLISLERAVAPGFALALCCTTAHGRGRDAPDGWGSGLARRASDHARQRLLVIIMVRILRIHITLYTTVIVAGSLCWLMGNLLWLAGSPVPQVVTWWIGFPLLTVAGERLELGRFLRLSARVTTAFVVCVIVFLAGALLSTIEYALGVRLAGVGLVLLAVWLLRYDIASRRIKAGGQARYIALCLLSGYVWLVVGGLLMVLYGGVSAGPIYDAMLHSIFLGFVFAMIFAHAPIVFPAVLERSFHYSPRLYSQLILLQITLVLRMAGDLLLWPPGRLWGGLLNVLVLLLFLGNTLASIRK
;
A
#
# COMPACT_ATOMS: atom_id res chain seq x y z
N MET A 1 -16.61 -29.69 -3.27
CA MET A 1 -15.94 -28.43 -3.67
C MET A 1 -15.03 -28.75 -4.87
N LYS A 2 -15.42 -28.36 -6.09
CA LYS A 2 -14.70 -28.72 -7.31
C LYS A 2 -13.33 -28.04 -7.31
N ASN A 3 -12.27 -28.85 -7.40
CA ASN A 3 -10.86 -28.46 -7.49
C ASN A 3 -10.67 -27.50 -8.69
N ARG A 4 -10.81 -26.19 -8.47
CA ARG A 4 -10.47 -25.19 -9.50
C ARG A 4 -8.99 -24.89 -9.34
N ARG A 5 -8.19 -25.41 -10.27
CA ARG A 5 -6.76 -25.07 -10.36
C ARG A 5 -6.62 -23.55 -10.43
N PRO A 6 -5.61 -22.95 -9.77
CA PRO A 6 -5.34 -21.53 -9.88
C PRO A 6 -5.08 -21.18 -11.35
N ILE A 7 -5.59 -20.03 -11.77
CA ILE A 7 -5.74 -19.69 -13.19
C ILE A 7 -4.38 -19.39 -13.84
N PHE A 8 -3.40 -18.93 -13.06
CA PHE A 8 -2.02 -18.77 -13.51
C PHE A 8 -1.15 -19.98 -13.14
N PRO A 9 -0.35 -20.49 -14.09
CA PRO A 9 0.67 -21.47 -13.74
C PRO A 9 1.65 -20.84 -12.74
N PHE A 10 2.05 -21.63 -11.75
CA PHE A 10 3.02 -21.27 -10.71
C PHE A 10 4.20 -20.39 -11.19
N PRO A 11 4.91 -20.68 -12.32
CA PRO A 11 6.04 -19.87 -12.77
C PRO A 11 5.70 -18.40 -13.02
N LYS A 12 4.50 -18.07 -13.53
CA LYS A 12 4.11 -16.67 -13.79
C LYS A 12 3.85 -15.91 -12.49
N ARG A 13 3.27 -16.58 -11.48
CA ARG A 13 3.05 -16.00 -10.14
C ARG A 13 4.37 -15.77 -9.41
N ALA A 14 5.29 -16.73 -9.48
CA ALA A 14 6.62 -16.61 -8.92
C ALA A 14 7.41 -15.45 -9.57
N LEU A 15 7.31 -15.28 -10.89
CA LEU A 15 7.92 -14.16 -11.60
C LEU A 15 7.34 -12.80 -11.12
N LEU A 16 6.02 -12.68 -11.00
CA LEU A 16 5.40 -11.45 -10.50
C LEU A 16 5.80 -11.14 -9.06
N LEU A 17 5.89 -12.16 -8.20
CA LEU A 17 6.40 -11.99 -6.84
C LEU A 17 7.86 -11.51 -6.86
N LEU A 18 8.71 -12.10 -7.70
CA LEU A 18 10.09 -11.67 -7.87
C LEU A 18 10.18 -10.21 -8.31
N LEU A 19 9.39 -9.79 -9.30
CA LEU A 19 9.37 -8.41 -9.78
C LEU A 19 8.84 -7.42 -8.71
N ALA A 20 7.87 -7.84 -7.90
CA ALA A 20 7.43 -7.06 -6.73
C ALA A 20 8.57 -6.88 -5.73
N LEU A 21 9.29 -7.95 -5.40
CA LEU A 21 10.43 -7.91 -4.48
C LEU A 21 11.60 -7.07 -5.03
N LEU A 22 11.91 -7.17 -6.32
CA LEU A 22 12.92 -6.32 -6.96
C LEU A 22 12.52 -4.84 -6.91
N SER A 23 11.24 -4.53 -7.14
CA SER A 23 10.71 -3.16 -7.00
C SER A 23 10.82 -2.66 -5.56
N LEU A 24 10.53 -3.51 -4.57
CA LEU A 24 10.68 -3.20 -3.15
C LEU A 24 12.15 -2.92 -2.79
N PHE A 25 13.09 -3.76 -3.22
CA PHE A 25 14.52 -3.56 -2.97
C PHE A 25 15.04 -2.27 -3.61
N ALA A 26 14.70 -2.03 -4.88
CA ALA A 26 15.05 -0.80 -5.57
C ALA A 26 14.46 0.44 -4.88
N ALA A 27 13.21 0.35 -4.41
CA ALA A 27 12.55 1.42 -3.69
C ALA A 27 13.18 1.70 -2.32
N MET A 28 13.54 0.66 -1.55
CA MET A 28 14.23 0.83 -0.26
C MET A 28 15.62 1.46 -0.45
N TRP A 29 16.37 1.02 -1.46
CA TRP A 29 17.66 1.62 -1.82
C TRP A 29 17.52 3.10 -2.20
N ALA A 30 16.58 3.40 -3.10
CA ALA A 30 16.24 4.78 -3.49
C ALA A 30 15.83 5.64 -2.28
N GLY A 31 15.08 5.06 -1.35
CA GLY A 31 14.62 5.71 -0.12
C GLY A 31 15.77 6.09 0.81
N LEU A 32 16.78 5.22 0.97
CA LEU A 32 17.93 5.49 1.83
C LEU A 32 18.82 6.59 1.25
N ILE A 33 19.04 6.61 -0.06
CA ILE A 33 19.74 7.72 -0.74
C ILE A 33 18.95 9.03 -0.53
N ARG A 34 17.63 9.00 -0.76
CA ARG A 34 16.76 10.17 -0.56
C ARG A 34 16.73 10.64 0.90
N LEU A 35 16.92 9.74 1.86
CA LEU A 35 16.98 10.06 3.28
C LEU A 35 18.23 10.86 3.63
N GLY A 36 19.33 10.67 2.88
CA GLY A 36 20.61 11.35 3.07
C GLY A 36 21.81 10.41 3.28
N TRP A 37 21.63 9.09 3.16
CA TRP A 37 22.76 8.16 3.19
C TRP A 37 23.58 8.29 1.91
N GLY A 38 24.91 8.43 2.04
CA GLY A 38 25.86 8.56 0.93
C GLY A 38 26.11 7.26 0.16
N TRP A 39 25.04 6.54 -0.20
CA TRP A 39 25.12 5.27 -0.90
C TRP A 39 25.16 5.47 -2.44
N PRO A 40 25.75 4.52 -3.19
CA PRO A 40 25.83 4.63 -4.64
C PRO A 40 24.46 4.74 -5.33
N ALA A 41 24.28 5.80 -6.12
CA ALA A 41 23.14 5.95 -7.02
C ALA A 41 23.40 5.16 -8.31
N ILE A 42 22.89 3.92 -8.37
CA ILE A 42 23.02 3.03 -9.54
C ILE A 42 22.52 3.71 -10.83
N GLN A 43 21.50 4.56 -10.71
CA GLN A 43 21.04 5.47 -11.75
C GLN A 43 20.73 6.84 -11.15
N PRO A 44 21.03 7.96 -11.83
CA PRO A 44 20.80 9.31 -11.29
C PRO A 44 19.33 9.58 -10.90
N THR A 45 18.38 9.01 -11.63
CA THR A 45 16.93 9.22 -11.40
C THR A 45 16.34 8.30 -10.34
N LEU A 46 17.09 7.32 -9.83
CA LEU A 46 16.58 6.30 -8.92
C LEU A 46 16.01 6.89 -7.61
N PRO A 47 16.65 7.85 -6.91
CA PRO A 47 16.10 8.42 -5.67
C PRO A 47 14.74 9.10 -5.88
N MET A 48 14.54 9.73 -7.04
CA MET A 48 13.27 10.37 -7.41
C MET A 48 12.16 9.35 -7.70
N ALA A 49 12.53 8.11 -8.07
CA ALA A 49 11.60 7.03 -8.36
C ALA A 49 11.07 6.30 -7.11
N HIS A 50 11.59 6.58 -5.91
CA HIS A 50 11.23 5.87 -4.68
C HIS A 50 9.72 5.65 -4.48
N GLY A 51 8.92 6.72 -4.54
CA GLY A 51 7.47 6.62 -4.30
C GLY A 51 6.73 5.83 -5.38
N VAL A 52 7.14 5.98 -6.64
CA VAL A 52 6.59 5.25 -7.79
C VAL A 52 6.92 3.76 -7.67
N LEU A 53 8.16 3.43 -7.33
CA LEU A 53 8.60 2.05 -7.12
C LEU A 53 7.90 1.41 -5.93
N MET A 54 7.68 2.14 -4.83
CA MET A 54 6.91 1.62 -3.69
C MET A 54 5.44 1.34 -4.08
N VAL A 55 4.74 2.33 -4.63
CA VAL A 55 3.29 2.20 -4.84
C VAL A 55 2.98 1.42 -6.11
N SER A 56 3.46 1.87 -7.26
CA SER A 56 3.06 1.29 -8.54
C SER A 56 3.92 0.08 -8.92
N GLY A 57 5.20 0.08 -8.51
CA GLY A 57 6.11 -1.04 -8.67
C GLY A 57 5.82 -2.19 -7.70
N PHE A 58 5.89 -1.96 -6.40
CA PHE A 58 5.74 -3.01 -5.39
C PHE A 58 4.28 -3.28 -5.04
N LEU A 59 3.55 -2.31 -4.46
CA LEU A 59 2.18 -2.53 -3.97
C LEU A 59 1.21 -2.89 -5.11
N GLY A 60 1.30 -2.19 -6.25
CA GLY A 60 0.51 -2.47 -7.44
C GLY A 60 0.66 -3.91 -7.92
N THR A 61 1.89 -4.42 -7.95
CA THR A 61 2.20 -5.80 -8.32
C THR A 61 1.69 -6.80 -7.28
N LEU A 62 1.98 -6.54 -6.00
CA LEU A 62 1.64 -7.43 -4.91
C LEU A 62 0.13 -7.61 -4.77
N ILE A 63 -0.63 -6.51 -4.78
CA ILE A 63 -2.10 -6.52 -4.67
C ILE A 63 -2.71 -7.16 -5.92
N SER A 64 -2.19 -6.84 -7.11
CA SER A 64 -2.63 -7.49 -8.35
C SER A 64 -2.41 -9.00 -8.32
N LEU A 65 -1.24 -9.44 -7.84
CA LEU A 65 -0.88 -10.85 -7.71
C LEU A 65 -1.82 -11.56 -6.72
N GLU A 66 -2.07 -10.98 -5.56
CA GLU A 66 -3.01 -11.52 -4.58
C GLU A 66 -4.40 -11.76 -5.19
N ARG A 67 -4.91 -10.79 -5.96
CA ARG A 67 -6.21 -10.91 -6.64
C ARG A 67 -6.20 -11.91 -7.79
N ALA A 68 -5.06 -12.11 -8.46
CA ALA A 68 -4.91 -13.10 -9.53
C ALA A 68 -4.92 -14.56 -9.02
N VAL A 69 -4.63 -14.77 -7.74
CA VAL A 69 -4.68 -16.11 -7.12
C VAL A 69 -6.09 -16.45 -6.61
N ALA A 70 -6.93 -15.44 -6.38
CA ALA A 70 -8.31 -15.66 -5.99
C ALA A 70 -9.11 -16.38 -7.10
N PRO A 71 -9.95 -17.38 -6.79
CA PRO A 71 -10.71 -18.13 -7.79
C PRO A 71 -11.60 -17.22 -8.64
N GLY A 72 -11.33 -17.13 -9.95
CA GLY A 72 -12.19 -16.43 -10.92
C GLY A 72 -11.53 -15.36 -11.79
N PHE A 73 -10.27 -14.96 -11.54
CA PHE A 73 -9.66 -13.81 -12.21
C PHE A 73 -8.26 -14.08 -12.80
N ALA A 74 -8.16 -13.98 -14.13
CA ALA A 74 -7.07 -14.53 -14.94
C ALA A 74 -6.05 -13.51 -15.49
N LEU A 75 -6.17 -12.20 -15.21
CA LEU A 75 -5.44 -11.18 -15.99
C LEU A 75 -4.86 -10.00 -15.19
N ALA A 76 -4.60 -10.11 -13.88
CA ALA A 76 -3.98 -9.00 -13.15
C ALA A 76 -2.43 -9.04 -13.29
N LEU A 77 -1.91 -8.61 -14.43
CA LEU A 77 -0.49 -8.32 -14.63
C LEU A 77 -0.25 -6.86 -14.25
N CYS A 78 0.59 -6.58 -13.26
CA CYS A 78 1.28 -5.30 -13.28
C CYS A 78 2.64 -5.35 -12.59
N CYS A 79 3.65 -4.80 -13.26
CA CYS A 79 4.67 -3.96 -12.66
C CYS A 79 4.69 -2.68 -13.50
N THR A 80 4.63 -1.51 -12.86
CA THR A 80 5.04 -0.28 -13.54
C THR A 80 6.55 -0.17 -13.45
N THR A 81 7.23 -0.06 -14.59
CA THR A 81 8.63 0.32 -14.59
C THR A 81 8.72 1.80 -14.21
N ALA A 82 9.30 2.13 -13.06
CA ALA A 82 9.41 3.52 -12.63
C ALA A 82 10.33 4.28 -13.59
N HIS A 83 9.75 5.16 -14.39
CA HIS A 83 10.48 6.06 -15.27
C HIS A 83 10.53 7.44 -14.63
N GLY A 84 11.73 7.91 -14.26
CA GLY A 84 11.94 9.32 -14.02
C GLY A 84 11.88 10.07 -15.33
N ARG A 85 11.04 11.10 -15.43
CA ARG A 85 11.13 12.09 -16.50
C ARG A 85 12.38 12.94 -16.23
N GLY A 86 13.49 12.64 -16.89
CA GLY A 86 14.49 13.68 -17.15
C GLY A 86 13.92 14.56 -18.26
N ARG A 87 13.82 15.87 -18.05
CA ARG A 87 13.29 16.80 -19.06
C ARG A 87 14.17 16.83 -20.33
N ASP A 88 15.41 16.32 -20.23
CA ASP A 88 16.46 16.42 -21.24
C ASP A 88 17.18 15.08 -21.52
N ALA A 89 16.56 13.92 -21.26
CA ALA A 89 17.20 12.64 -21.59
C ALA A 89 17.17 12.42 -23.11
N PRO A 90 18.32 12.20 -23.78
CA PRO A 90 18.35 11.96 -25.22
C PRO A 90 17.54 10.71 -25.57
N ASP A 91 16.82 10.76 -26.68
CA ASP A 91 16.08 9.65 -27.27
C ASP A 91 17.03 8.56 -27.79
N GLY A 92 17.73 7.90 -26.87
CA GLY A 92 18.52 6.71 -27.14
C GLY A 92 17.69 5.47 -26.87
N TRP A 93 17.46 4.68 -27.92
CA TRP A 93 16.75 3.39 -27.95
C TRP A 93 15.22 3.54 -27.90
N GLY A 94 14.62 3.71 -29.08
CA GLY A 94 13.17 3.87 -29.27
C GLY A 94 12.37 2.91 -28.40
N SER A 95 11.60 3.42 -27.42
CA SER A 95 10.68 2.64 -26.56
C SER A 95 10.09 3.42 -25.36
N GLY A 96 10.33 4.73 -25.20
CA GLY A 96 9.69 5.51 -24.12
C GLY A 96 8.17 5.59 -24.22
N LEU A 97 7.62 5.71 -25.44
CA LEU A 97 6.17 5.71 -25.68
C LEU A 97 5.58 4.29 -25.57
N ALA A 98 6.22 3.29 -26.16
CA ALA A 98 5.77 1.90 -26.11
C ALA A 98 5.75 1.35 -24.66
N ARG A 99 6.76 1.69 -23.84
CA ARG A 99 6.78 1.32 -22.41
C ARG A 99 5.67 2.00 -21.62
N ARG A 100 5.48 3.32 -21.78
CA ARG A 100 4.36 4.07 -21.16
C ARG A 100 3.01 3.50 -21.56
N ALA A 101 2.80 3.22 -22.84
CA ALA A 101 1.59 2.58 -23.34
C ALA A 101 1.37 1.19 -22.70
N SER A 102 2.43 0.41 -22.49
CA SER A 102 2.34 -0.88 -21.82
C SER A 102 1.99 -0.76 -20.33
N ASP A 103 2.52 0.24 -19.62
CA ASP A 103 2.19 0.52 -18.22
C ASP A 103 0.71 0.93 -18.08
N HIS A 104 0.23 1.80 -18.98
CA HIS A 104 -1.19 2.19 -19.02
C HIS A 104 -2.11 1.01 -19.33
N ALA A 105 -1.74 0.16 -20.30
CA ALA A 105 -2.54 -1.00 -20.66
C ALA A 105 -2.71 -1.96 -19.48
N ARG A 106 -1.65 -2.21 -18.71
CA ARG A 106 -1.69 -3.06 -17.51
C ARG A 106 -2.57 -2.48 -16.39
N GLN A 107 -2.47 -1.18 -16.12
CA GLN A 107 -3.31 -0.53 -15.10
C GLN A 107 -4.79 -0.49 -15.50
N ARG A 108 -5.09 -0.15 -16.76
CA ARG A 108 -6.46 -0.19 -17.30
C ARG A 108 -7.04 -1.60 -17.23
N LEU A 109 -6.23 -2.60 -17.55
CA LEU A 109 -6.63 -4.00 -17.45
C LEU A 109 -7.01 -4.37 -16.01
N LEU A 110 -6.23 -3.98 -15.00
CA LEU A 110 -6.61 -4.22 -13.60
C LEU A 110 -7.98 -3.59 -13.28
N VAL A 111 -8.21 -2.34 -13.67
CA VAL A 111 -9.50 -1.66 -13.46
C VAL A 111 -10.63 -2.38 -14.18
N ILE A 112 -10.43 -2.79 -15.44
CA ILE A 112 -11.42 -3.54 -16.22
C ILE A 112 -11.78 -4.85 -15.52
N ILE A 113 -10.78 -5.56 -14.97
CA ILE A 113 -11.00 -6.79 -14.21
C ILE A 113 -11.83 -6.47 -12.96
N MET A 114 -11.44 -5.48 -12.17
CA MET A 114 -12.16 -5.07 -10.95
C MET A 114 -13.61 -4.68 -11.25
N VAL A 115 -13.86 -3.92 -12.30
CA VAL A 115 -15.21 -3.56 -12.77
C VAL A 115 -15.99 -4.81 -13.22
N ARG A 116 -15.33 -5.76 -13.88
CA ARG A 116 -15.96 -7.04 -14.24
C ARG A 116 -16.32 -7.85 -12.99
N ILE A 117 -15.49 -7.86 -11.93
CA ILE A 117 -15.83 -8.48 -10.64
C ILE A 117 -17.09 -7.84 -10.07
N LEU A 118 -17.12 -6.50 -10.06
CA LEU A 118 -18.25 -5.74 -9.55
C LEU A 118 -19.54 -6.11 -10.29
N ARG A 119 -19.51 -6.24 -11.62
CA ARG A 119 -20.68 -6.61 -12.42
C ARG A 119 -21.20 -8.02 -12.13
N ILE A 120 -20.37 -8.94 -11.64
CA ILE A 120 -20.79 -10.29 -11.27
C ILE A 120 -21.44 -10.28 -9.89
N HIS A 121 -20.85 -9.57 -8.92
CA HIS A 121 -21.35 -9.47 -7.55
C HIS A 121 -21.30 -8.02 -7.07
N ILE A 122 -22.37 -7.26 -7.34
CA ILE A 122 -22.48 -5.87 -6.90
C ILE A 122 -22.71 -5.86 -5.39
N THR A 123 -21.66 -5.59 -4.64
CA THR A 123 -21.69 -5.44 -3.20
C THR A 123 -20.92 -4.18 -2.79
N LEU A 124 -21.18 -3.68 -1.59
CA LEU A 124 -20.51 -2.46 -1.12
C LEU A 124 -18.99 -2.63 -1.05
N TYR A 125 -18.52 -3.77 -0.53
CA TYR A 125 -17.09 -4.03 -0.39
C TYR A 125 -16.37 -4.15 -1.75
N THR A 126 -17.00 -4.78 -2.77
CA THR A 126 -16.42 -4.82 -4.13
C THR A 126 -16.39 -3.45 -4.76
N THR A 127 -17.42 -2.62 -4.53
CA THR A 127 -17.46 -1.23 -5.01
C THR A 127 -16.31 -0.40 -4.45
N VAL A 128 -16.02 -0.56 -3.16
CA VAL A 128 -14.94 0.17 -2.48
C VAL A 128 -13.56 -0.29 -2.97
N ILE A 129 -13.36 -1.59 -3.20
CA ILE A 129 -12.11 -2.13 -3.77
C ILE A 129 -11.89 -1.59 -5.20
N VAL A 130 -12.95 -1.52 -6.01
CA VAL A 130 -12.91 -0.93 -7.36
C VAL A 130 -12.54 0.55 -7.29
N ALA A 131 -13.12 1.30 -6.35
CA ALA A 131 -12.76 2.69 -6.12
C ALA A 131 -11.26 2.85 -5.78
N GLY A 132 -10.69 1.97 -4.96
CA GLY A 132 -9.25 1.93 -4.71
C GLY A 132 -8.42 1.72 -5.98
N SER A 133 -8.85 0.79 -6.84
CA SER A 133 -8.18 0.53 -8.13
C SER A 133 -8.28 1.72 -9.09
N LEU A 134 -9.40 2.45 -9.07
CA LEU A 134 -9.59 3.69 -9.81
C LEU A 134 -8.68 4.81 -9.27
N CYS A 135 -8.51 4.92 -7.96
CA CYS A 135 -7.55 5.86 -7.37
C CYS A 135 -6.12 5.59 -7.86
N TRP A 136 -5.72 4.32 -7.93
CA TRP A 136 -4.41 3.97 -8.48
C TRP A 136 -4.25 4.38 -9.95
N LEU A 137 -5.25 4.07 -10.78
CA LEU A 137 -5.25 4.47 -12.19
C LEU A 137 -5.17 6.00 -12.33
N MET A 138 -6.00 6.73 -11.58
CA MET A 138 -6.01 8.20 -11.60
C MET A 138 -4.65 8.78 -11.21
N GLY A 139 -4.07 8.31 -10.11
CA GLY A 139 -2.75 8.78 -9.66
C GLY A 139 -1.67 8.57 -10.73
N ASN A 140 -1.64 7.38 -11.36
CA ASN A 140 -0.66 7.12 -12.43
C ASN A 140 -0.92 7.93 -13.70
N LEU A 141 -2.19 8.18 -14.07
CA LEU A 141 -2.53 9.06 -15.20
C LEU A 141 -2.05 10.49 -14.95
N LEU A 142 -2.31 11.04 -13.75
CA LEU A 142 -1.85 12.38 -13.36
C LEU A 142 -0.33 12.47 -13.36
N TRP A 143 0.36 11.47 -12.82
CA TRP A 143 1.82 11.43 -12.82
C TRP A 143 2.41 11.39 -14.23
N LEU A 144 1.85 10.57 -15.11
CA LEU A 144 2.29 10.45 -16.51
C LEU A 144 1.96 11.70 -17.33
N ALA A 145 0.89 12.42 -16.98
CA ALA A 145 0.59 13.76 -17.50
C ALA A 145 1.58 14.83 -16.99
N GLY A 146 2.47 14.50 -16.05
CA GLY A 146 3.50 15.40 -15.52
C GLY A 146 3.14 16.07 -14.21
N SER A 147 2.05 15.66 -13.54
CA SER A 147 1.69 16.19 -12.22
C SER A 147 2.76 15.85 -11.20
N PRO A 148 3.11 16.77 -10.28
CA PRO A 148 4.11 16.53 -9.26
C PRO A 148 3.65 15.44 -8.29
N VAL A 149 4.61 14.65 -7.78
CA VAL A 149 4.35 13.52 -6.89
C VAL A 149 3.43 13.86 -5.71
N PRO A 150 3.56 15.01 -5.01
CA PRO A 150 2.68 15.35 -3.91
C PRO A 150 1.18 15.36 -4.25
N GLN A 151 0.80 15.87 -5.43
CA GLN A 151 -0.61 15.86 -5.88
C GLN A 151 -1.10 14.46 -6.23
N VAL A 152 -0.20 13.62 -6.76
CA VAL A 152 -0.50 12.24 -7.14
C VAL A 152 -0.64 11.32 -5.93
N VAL A 153 0.14 11.57 -4.87
CA VAL A 153 0.27 10.66 -3.73
C VAL A 153 -1.06 10.49 -2.97
N THR A 154 -1.92 11.51 -2.92
CA THR A 154 -3.24 11.38 -2.28
C THR A 154 -4.09 10.29 -2.96
N TRP A 155 -4.04 10.20 -4.29
CA TRP A 155 -4.68 9.12 -5.05
C TRP A 155 -4.00 7.76 -4.81
N TRP A 156 -2.67 7.74 -4.76
CA TRP A 156 -1.92 6.54 -4.44
C TRP A 156 -2.16 6.01 -3.02
N ILE A 157 -2.45 6.85 -2.04
CA ILE A 157 -2.90 6.44 -0.70
C ILE A 157 -4.26 5.74 -0.79
N GLY A 158 -5.17 6.25 -1.62
CA GLY A 158 -6.50 5.70 -1.82
C GLY A 158 -6.50 4.25 -2.31
N PHE A 159 -5.48 3.84 -3.04
CA PHE A 159 -5.37 2.48 -3.56
C PHE A 159 -5.30 1.39 -2.47
N PRO A 160 -4.23 1.30 -1.65
CA PRO A 160 -4.18 0.33 -0.57
C PRO A 160 -5.23 0.60 0.50
N LEU A 161 -5.57 1.86 0.78
CA LEU A 161 -6.58 2.22 1.78
C LEU A 161 -7.94 1.59 1.47
N LEU A 162 -8.50 1.86 0.29
CA LEU A 162 -9.84 1.40 -0.06
C LEU A 162 -9.86 -0.10 -0.37
N THR A 163 -8.75 -0.66 -0.87
CA THR A 163 -8.60 -2.10 -1.03
C THR A 163 -8.73 -2.80 0.33
N VAL A 164 -7.92 -2.38 1.32
CA VAL A 164 -7.96 -2.93 2.68
C VAL A 164 -9.32 -2.68 3.33
N ALA A 165 -9.85 -1.46 3.25
CA ALA A 165 -11.14 -1.12 3.87
C ALA A 165 -12.29 -1.96 3.29
N GLY A 166 -12.31 -2.17 1.97
CA GLY A 166 -13.27 -3.05 1.31
C GLY A 166 -13.11 -4.51 1.76
N GLU A 167 -11.90 -5.05 1.79
CA GLU A 167 -11.64 -6.40 2.30
C GLU A 167 -12.04 -6.60 3.76
N ARG A 168 -11.95 -5.55 4.58
CA ARG A 168 -12.41 -5.55 5.98
C ARG A 168 -13.91 -5.52 6.11
N LEU A 169 -14.58 -4.72 5.28
CA LEU A 169 -16.01 -4.75 5.18
C LEU A 169 -16.54 -6.13 4.72
N GLU A 170 -15.83 -6.79 3.80
CA GLU A 170 -16.17 -8.16 3.34
C GLU A 170 -16.11 -9.18 4.49
N LEU A 171 -15.03 -9.20 5.28
CA LEU A 171 -14.92 -10.08 6.44
C LEU A 171 -15.90 -9.70 7.55
N GLY A 172 -16.26 -8.42 7.65
CA GLY A 172 -17.26 -7.88 8.56
C GLY A 172 -18.69 -8.33 8.26
N ARG A 173 -18.96 -9.01 7.14
CA ARG A 173 -20.31 -9.52 6.80
C ARG A 173 -20.90 -10.42 7.89
N PHE A 174 -20.05 -11.10 8.65
CA PHE A 174 -20.47 -11.96 9.75
C PHE A 174 -20.89 -11.20 11.01
N LEU A 175 -20.61 -9.88 11.08
CA LEU A 175 -20.95 -9.02 12.22
C LEU A 175 -22.35 -8.39 12.09
N ARG A 176 -23.06 -8.55 10.97
CA ARG A 176 -24.39 -7.96 10.69
C ARG A 176 -24.47 -6.47 11.08
N LEU A 177 -23.62 -5.66 10.43
CA LEU A 177 -23.58 -4.21 10.68
C LEU A 177 -24.94 -3.56 10.37
N SER A 178 -25.34 -2.58 11.19
CA SER A 178 -26.58 -1.82 10.96
C SER A 178 -26.42 -0.85 9.78
N ALA A 179 -27.53 -0.49 9.14
CA ALA A 179 -27.52 0.44 8.02
C ALA A 179 -26.81 1.76 8.34
N ARG A 180 -26.97 2.29 9.57
CA ARG A 180 -26.29 3.52 10.02
C ARG A 180 -24.77 3.38 10.02
N VAL A 181 -24.23 2.24 10.48
CA VAL A 181 -22.79 1.98 10.52
C VAL A 181 -22.23 1.84 9.11
N THR A 182 -22.98 1.17 8.23
CA THR A 182 -22.62 1.06 6.81
C THR A 182 -22.67 2.41 6.09
N THR A 183 -23.68 3.24 6.32
CA THR A 183 -23.73 4.60 5.78
C THR A 183 -22.58 5.45 6.29
N ALA A 184 -22.25 5.37 7.59
CA ALA A 184 -21.10 6.07 8.15
C ALA A 184 -19.79 5.69 7.44
N PHE A 185 -19.58 4.40 7.16
CA PHE A 185 -18.42 3.94 6.38
C PHE A 185 -18.36 4.60 5.00
N VAL A 186 -19.48 4.60 4.28
CA VAL A 186 -19.57 5.20 2.94
C VAL A 186 -19.26 6.70 2.98
N VAL A 187 -19.78 7.43 3.98
CA VAL A 187 -19.47 8.84 4.18
C VAL A 187 -17.96 9.04 4.39
N CYS A 188 -17.31 8.20 5.20
CA CYS A 188 -15.86 8.29 5.42
C CYS A 188 -15.07 8.09 4.11
N VAL A 189 -15.47 7.13 3.27
CA VAL A 189 -14.87 6.90 1.94
C VAL A 189 -15.10 8.11 1.02
N ILE A 190 -16.31 8.66 0.99
CA ILE A 190 -16.64 9.83 0.16
C ILE A 190 -15.82 11.06 0.59
N VAL A 191 -15.68 11.32 1.89
CA VAL A 191 -14.86 12.42 2.41
C VAL A 191 -13.41 12.29 1.95
N PHE A 192 -12.83 11.09 2.05
CA PHE A 192 -11.48 10.83 1.55
C PHE A 192 -11.36 11.08 0.04
N LEU A 193 -12.28 10.53 -0.76
CA LEU A 193 -12.27 10.69 -2.22
C LEU A 193 -12.49 12.15 -2.66
N ALA A 194 -13.35 12.88 -1.96
CA ALA A 194 -13.56 14.32 -2.19
C ALA A 194 -12.27 15.10 -1.89
N GLY A 195 -11.56 14.76 -0.82
CA GLY A 195 -10.24 15.33 -0.53
C GLY A 195 -9.18 15.00 -1.59
N ALA A 196 -9.13 13.75 -2.06
CA ALA A 196 -8.23 13.34 -3.13
C ALA A 196 -8.51 14.11 -4.43
N LEU A 197 -9.79 14.27 -4.80
CA LEU A 197 -10.20 15.07 -5.95
C LEU A 197 -9.85 16.55 -5.76
N LEU A 198 -10.18 17.13 -4.61
CA LEU A 198 -9.87 18.52 -4.32
C LEU A 198 -8.35 18.78 -4.32
N SER A 199 -7.53 17.81 -3.93
CA SER A 199 -6.06 17.97 -3.87
C SER A 199 -5.40 18.13 -5.25
N THR A 200 -6.12 17.85 -6.34
CA THR A 200 -5.65 18.12 -7.70
C THR A 200 -5.87 19.56 -8.14
N ILE A 201 -6.77 20.28 -7.47
CA ILE A 201 -7.14 21.67 -7.76
C ILE A 201 -6.52 22.58 -6.69
N GLU A 202 -6.83 22.29 -5.43
CA GLU A 202 -6.39 23.02 -4.25
C GLU A 202 -5.66 22.07 -3.29
N TYR A 203 -4.35 21.94 -3.49
CA TYR A 203 -3.52 20.93 -2.83
C TYR A 203 -3.68 20.93 -1.30
N ALA A 204 -3.52 22.09 -0.66
CA ALA A 204 -3.53 22.17 0.81
C ALA A 204 -4.88 21.77 1.40
N LEU A 205 -5.98 22.32 0.87
CA LEU A 205 -7.32 22.03 1.36
C LEU A 205 -7.73 20.58 1.07
N GLY A 206 -7.40 20.08 -0.12
CA GLY A 206 -7.69 18.70 -0.52
C GLY A 206 -6.96 17.68 0.34
N VAL A 207 -5.66 17.88 0.62
CA VAL A 207 -4.88 17.00 1.51
C VAL A 207 -5.45 17.01 2.93
N ARG A 208 -5.86 18.18 3.44
CA ARG A 208 -6.52 18.28 4.76
C ARG A 208 -7.83 17.50 4.80
N LEU A 209 -8.68 17.67 3.79
CA LEU A 209 -9.96 16.95 3.69
C LEU A 209 -9.75 15.43 3.54
N ALA A 210 -8.75 15.02 2.76
CA ALA A 210 -8.37 13.62 2.64
C ALA A 210 -7.90 13.07 4.01
N GLY A 211 -7.11 13.85 4.75
CA GLY A 211 -6.71 13.55 6.12
C GLY A 211 -7.88 13.34 7.08
N VAL A 212 -8.92 14.18 7.00
CA VAL A 212 -10.18 13.97 7.76
C VAL A 212 -10.79 12.61 7.38
N GLY A 213 -10.87 12.30 6.08
CA GLY A 213 -11.36 11.01 5.60
C GLY A 213 -10.56 9.81 6.14
N LEU A 214 -9.23 9.94 6.22
CA LEU A 214 -8.35 8.90 6.81
C LEU A 214 -8.65 8.69 8.30
N VAL A 215 -8.75 9.77 9.08
CA VAL A 215 -9.05 9.68 10.52
C VAL A 215 -10.42 9.06 10.74
N LEU A 216 -11.44 9.51 10.00
CA LEU A 216 -12.79 8.96 10.10
C LEU A 216 -12.85 7.47 9.75
N LEU A 217 -12.20 7.06 8.65
CA LEU A 217 -12.08 5.65 8.26
C LEU A 217 -11.35 4.83 9.33
N ALA A 218 -10.24 5.34 9.86
CA ALA A 218 -9.46 4.64 10.89
C ALA A 218 -10.27 4.45 12.18
N VAL A 219 -10.99 5.48 12.64
CA VAL A 219 -11.89 5.40 13.80
C VAL A 219 -13.03 4.41 13.55
N TRP A 220 -13.61 4.42 12.35
CA TRP A 220 -14.64 3.45 11.98
C TRP A 220 -14.09 2.01 12.06
N LEU A 221 -12.90 1.76 11.49
CA LEU A 221 -12.25 0.44 11.51
C LEU A 221 -11.92 0.00 12.94
N LEU A 222 -11.33 0.87 13.77
CA LEU A 222 -11.06 0.57 15.17
C LEU A 222 -12.32 0.18 15.96
N ARG A 223 -13.46 0.80 15.63
CA ARG A 223 -14.72 0.59 16.34
C ARG A 223 -15.50 -0.63 15.85
N TYR A 224 -15.53 -0.89 14.55
CA TYR A 224 -16.46 -1.82 13.93
C TYR A 224 -15.80 -3.03 13.25
N ASP A 225 -14.47 -3.04 13.05
CA ASP A 225 -13.75 -4.19 12.50
C ASP A 225 -13.76 -5.39 13.48
N ILE A 226 -13.70 -6.60 12.93
CA ILE A 226 -13.60 -7.84 13.69
C ILE A 226 -12.23 -8.00 14.39
N ALA A 227 -11.20 -7.28 13.96
CA ALA A 227 -9.84 -7.33 14.50
C ALA A 227 -9.83 -7.20 16.03
N SER A 228 -10.56 -6.23 16.58
CA SER A 228 -10.67 -5.99 18.03
C SER A 228 -11.20 -7.22 18.79
N ARG A 229 -12.09 -8.01 18.17
CA ARG A 229 -12.64 -9.24 18.77
C ARG A 229 -11.64 -10.40 18.70
N ARG A 230 -10.74 -10.41 17.71
CA ARG A 230 -9.77 -11.48 17.47
C ARG A 230 -8.49 -11.38 18.32
N ILE A 231 -8.29 -10.29 19.06
CA ILE A 231 -7.15 -10.16 19.99
C ILE A 231 -7.10 -11.32 20.99
N LYS A 232 -8.26 -11.78 21.46
CA LYS A 232 -8.37 -12.86 22.46
C LYS A 232 -8.21 -14.28 21.89
N ALA A 233 -8.17 -14.44 20.56
CA ALA A 233 -8.19 -15.76 19.91
C ALA A 233 -6.83 -16.51 19.96
N GLY A 234 -5.75 -15.85 20.37
CA GLY A 234 -4.40 -16.45 20.40
C GLY A 234 -3.81 -16.74 19.01
N GLY A 235 -2.57 -17.26 18.98
CA GLY A 235 -1.90 -17.71 17.76
C GLY A 235 -1.86 -16.69 16.61
N GLN A 236 -2.03 -17.19 15.38
CA GLN A 236 -2.04 -16.39 14.15
C GLN A 236 -3.15 -15.33 14.14
N ALA A 237 -4.33 -15.66 14.66
CA ALA A 237 -5.47 -14.73 14.68
C ALA A 237 -5.17 -13.49 15.53
N ARG A 238 -4.54 -13.67 16.70
CA ARG A 238 -4.10 -12.54 17.55
C ARG A 238 -3.01 -11.70 16.88
N TYR A 239 -2.03 -12.34 16.24
CA TYR A 239 -0.97 -11.63 15.52
C TYR A 239 -1.55 -10.74 14.41
N ILE A 240 -2.44 -11.30 13.57
CA ILE A 240 -3.15 -10.57 12.52
C ILE A 240 -3.93 -9.39 13.11
N ALA A 241 -4.68 -9.61 14.20
CA ALA A 241 -5.42 -8.54 14.86
C ALA A 241 -4.52 -7.39 15.32
N LEU A 242 -3.37 -7.68 15.92
CA LEU A 242 -2.43 -6.66 16.39
C LEU A 242 -1.77 -5.89 15.23
N CYS A 243 -1.44 -6.56 14.13
CA CYS A 243 -1.01 -5.89 12.90
C CYS A 243 -2.10 -4.93 12.37
N LEU A 244 -3.35 -5.38 12.29
CA LEU A 244 -4.46 -4.55 11.81
C LEU A 244 -4.67 -3.31 12.70
N LEU A 245 -4.75 -3.51 14.02
CA LEU A 245 -5.02 -2.42 14.97
C LEU A 245 -3.90 -1.40 15.03
N SER A 246 -2.63 -1.85 15.04
CA SER A 246 -1.49 -0.93 14.98
C SER A 246 -1.47 -0.14 13.68
N GLY A 247 -1.83 -0.78 12.55
CA GLY A 247 -2.00 -0.08 11.28
C GLY A 247 -3.08 1.00 11.35
N TYR A 248 -4.23 0.74 11.98
CA TYR A 248 -5.28 1.76 12.13
C TYR A 248 -4.83 2.94 12.99
N VAL A 249 -4.05 2.70 14.05
CA VAL A 249 -3.46 3.78 14.85
C VAL A 249 -2.56 4.65 13.98
N TRP A 250 -1.69 4.05 13.18
CA TRP A 250 -0.84 4.81 12.24
C TRP A 250 -1.63 5.55 11.16
N LEU A 251 -2.78 5.01 10.75
CA LEU A 251 -3.68 5.69 9.82
C LEU A 251 -4.30 6.95 10.44
N VAL A 252 -4.66 6.91 11.73
CA VAL A 252 -5.07 8.11 12.49
C VAL A 252 -3.93 9.13 12.52
N VAL A 253 -2.72 8.70 12.89
CA VAL A 253 -1.55 9.59 12.97
C VAL A 253 -1.27 10.25 11.62
N GLY A 254 -1.21 9.48 10.53
CA GLY A 254 -1.00 10.01 9.18
C GLY A 254 -2.11 10.96 8.73
N GLY A 255 -3.37 10.62 9.03
CA GLY A 255 -4.52 11.48 8.76
C GLY A 255 -4.46 12.81 9.52
N LEU A 256 -4.12 12.78 10.81
CA LEU A 256 -3.94 14.00 11.62
C LEU A 256 -2.80 14.88 11.08
N LEU A 257 -1.67 14.29 10.68
CA LEU A 257 -0.58 15.04 10.06
C LEU A 257 -1.03 15.70 8.76
N MET A 258 -1.81 15.02 7.92
CA MET A 258 -2.39 15.60 6.71
C MET A 258 -3.38 16.75 7.02
N VAL A 259 -4.19 16.64 8.08
CA VAL A 259 -5.10 17.72 8.53
C VAL A 259 -4.33 18.96 8.99
N LEU A 260 -3.27 18.76 9.78
CA LEU A 260 -2.50 19.86 10.36
C LEU A 260 -1.61 20.54 9.31
N TYR A 261 -0.95 19.74 8.47
CA TYR A 261 0.14 20.19 7.62
C TYR A 261 -0.12 19.99 6.12
N GLY A 262 -1.37 19.86 5.68
CA GLY A 262 -1.70 19.47 4.30
C GLY A 262 -1.15 20.35 3.16
N GLY A 263 -0.66 21.57 3.44
CA GLY A 263 0.05 22.40 2.47
C GLY A 263 1.52 22.02 2.23
N VAL A 264 2.09 21.13 3.05
CA VAL A 264 3.49 20.71 2.93
C VAL A 264 3.62 19.63 1.84
N SER A 265 4.59 19.79 0.95
CA SER A 265 4.79 18.91 -0.22
C SER A 265 6.18 18.26 -0.27
N ALA A 266 7.08 18.61 0.66
CA ALA A 266 8.43 18.07 0.79
C ALA A 266 8.98 18.23 2.21
N GLY A 267 10.14 17.64 2.49
CA GLY A 267 10.83 17.76 3.77
C GLY A 267 10.39 16.75 4.83
N PRO A 268 10.89 16.90 6.08
CA PRO A 268 10.66 15.92 7.16
C PRO A 268 9.19 15.71 7.52
N ILE A 269 8.40 16.78 7.60
CA ILE A 269 6.96 16.67 7.92
C ILE A 269 6.21 15.87 6.84
N TYR A 270 6.54 16.11 5.57
CA TYR A 270 5.98 15.33 4.46
C TYR A 270 6.43 13.86 4.52
N ASP A 271 7.68 13.60 4.89
CA ASP A 271 8.19 12.25 5.12
C ASP A 271 7.39 11.52 6.22
N ALA A 272 7.15 12.17 7.35
CA ALA A 272 6.38 11.63 8.48
C ALA A 272 4.93 11.29 8.10
N MET A 273 4.26 12.17 7.34
CA MET A 273 2.90 11.91 6.81
C MET A 273 2.87 10.61 6.00
N LEU A 274 3.76 10.53 5.01
CA LEU A 274 3.74 9.42 4.06
C LEU A 274 4.15 8.11 4.72
N HIS A 275 5.15 8.13 5.60
CA HIS A 275 5.63 6.91 6.25
C HIS A 275 4.71 6.45 7.38
N SER A 276 3.94 7.34 8.03
CA SER A 276 2.82 6.92 8.88
C SER A 276 1.83 6.06 8.11
N ILE A 277 1.49 6.47 6.88
CA ILE A 277 0.48 5.77 6.08
C ILE A 277 1.06 4.55 5.38
N PHE A 278 2.09 4.71 4.55
CA PHE A 278 2.63 3.60 3.77
C PHE A 278 3.41 2.61 4.64
N LEU A 279 4.21 3.08 5.59
CA LEU A 279 5.00 2.17 6.43
C LEU A 279 4.24 1.76 7.70
N GLY A 280 3.56 2.69 8.37
CA GLY A 280 2.78 2.38 9.58
C GLY A 280 1.50 1.60 9.29
N PHE A 281 0.66 2.09 8.39
CA PHE A 281 -0.60 1.43 8.03
C PHE A 281 -0.40 0.32 6.99
N VAL A 282 0.10 0.62 5.78
CA VAL A 282 0.11 -0.36 4.67
C VAL A 282 1.03 -1.55 4.95
N PHE A 283 2.26 -1.36 5.46
CA PHE A 283 3.12 -2.49 5.81
C PHE A 283 2.60 -3.31 6.99
N ALA A 284 1.90 -2.71 7.96
CA ALA A 284 1.19 -3.48 8.98
C ALA A 284 0.09 -4.37 8.36
N MET A 285 -0.61 -3.88 7.33
CA MET A 285 -1.55 -4.71 6.55
C MET A 285 -0.83 -5.83 5.80
N ILE A 286 0.32 -5.56 5.19
CA ILE A 286 1.13 -6.60 4.52
C ILE A 286 1.55 -7.68 5.53
N PHE A 287 2.01 -7.29 6.72
CA PHE A 287 2.37 -8.22 7.79
C PHE A 287 1.19 -9.09 8.25
N ALA A 288 -0.02 -8.50 8.32
CA ALA A 288 -1.25 -9.21 8.65
C ALA A 288 -1.66 -10.23 7.58
N HIS A 289 -1.47 -9.90 6.30
CA HIS A 289 -1.92 -10.73 5.18
C HIS A 289 -0.86 -11.73 4.70
N ALA A 290 0.43 -11.54 5.04
CA ALA A 290 1.50 -12.43 4.62
C ALA A 290 1.23 -13.93 4.91
N PRO A 291 0.72 -14.34 6.09
CA PRO A 291 0.35 -15.73 6.36
C PRO A 291 -0.77 -16.31 5.49
N ILE A 292 -1.47 -15.47 4.71
CA ILE A 292 -2.60 -15.85 3.85
C ILE A 292 -2.17 -15.77 2.37
N VAL A 293 -1.46 -14.70 1.99
CA VAL A 293 -1.12 -14.40 0.59
C VAL A 293 0.04 -15.27 0.10
N PHE A 294 1.14 -15.37 0.85
CA PHE A 294 2.29 -16.16 0.44
C PHE A 294 1.98 -17.64 0.21
N PRO A 295 1.26 -18.37 1.09
CA PRO A 295 0.93 -19.76 0.82
C PRO A 295 0.03 -19.93 -0.42
N ALA A 296 -0.88 -18.99 -0.68
CA ALA A 296 -1.74 -19.02 -1.86
C ALA A 296 -0.93 -18.78 -3.16
N VAL A 297 -0.01 -17.82 -3.15
CA VAL A 297 0.84 -17.48 -4.30
C VAL A 297 1.85 -18.59 -4.59
N LEU A 298 2.50 -19.12 -3.55
CA LEU A 298 3.58 -20.10 -3.66
C LEU A 298 3.11 -21.55 -3.67
N GLU A 299 1.82 -21.81 -3.48
CA GLU A 299 1.24 -23.17 -3.36
C GLU A 299 1.95 -24.02 -2.30
N ARG A 300 2.33 -23.38 -1.19
CA ARG A 300 3.05 -23.99 -0.07
C ARG A 300 2.32 -23.75 1.23
N SER A 301 2.59 -24.57 2.24
CA SER A 301 2.03 -24.36 3.58
C SER A 301 2.75 -23.23 4.32
N PHE A 302 2.01 -22.47 5.13
CA PHE A 302 2.55 -21.43 5.98
C PHE A 302 2.42 -21.85 7.45
N HIS A 303 3.55 -21.97 8.14
CA HIS A 303 3.59 -22.33 9.55
C HIS A 303 3.76 -21.08 10.42
N TYR A 304 2.71 -20.74 11.17
CA TYR A 304 2.76 -19.62 12.10
C TYR A 304 3.77 -19.87 13.24
N SER A 305 4.60 -18.86 13.54
CA SER A 305 5.51 -18.84 14.68
C SER A 305 5.44 -17.48 15.40
N PRO A 306 5.58 -17.43 16.74
CA PRO A 306 5.67 -16.18 17.50
C PRO A 306 6.80 -15.25 17.03
N ARG A 307 7.80 -15.74 16.29
CA ARG A 307 8.86 -14.92 15.70
C ARG A 307 8.31 -13.79 14.82
N LEU A 308 7.13 -13.95 14.21
CA LEU A 308 6.48 -12.91 13.41
C LEU A 308 6.17 -11.63 14.22
N TYR A 309 6.04 -11.71 15.55
CA TYR A 309 5.90 -10.51 16.38
C TYR A 309 7.13 -9.60 16.35
N SER A 310 8.33 -10.16 16.10
CA SER A 310 9.58 -9.38 16.08
C SER A 310 9.52 -8.24 15.06
N GLN A 311 9.11 -8.53 13.82
CA GLN A 311 9.02 -7.53 12.76
C GLN A 311 7.96 -6.46 13.08
N LEU A 312 6.85 -6.83 13.74
CA LEU A 312 5.82 -5.87 14.12
C LEU A 312 6.32 -4.94 15.21
N ILE A 313 6.89 -5.47 16.29
CA ILE A 313 7.39 -4.69 17.43
C ILE A 313 8.51 -3.75 16.96
N LEU A 314 9.47 -4.28 16.20
CA LEU A 314 10.57 -3.48 15.68
C LEU A 314 10.06 -2.41 14.70
N LEU A 315 9.04 -2.70 13.89
CA LEU A 315 8.43 -1.67 13.04
C LEU A 315 7.86 -0.52 13.88
N GLN A 316 7.13 -0.81 14.96
CA GLN A 316 6.58 0.24 15.84
C GLN A 316 7.70 1.11 16.43
N ILE A 317 8.73 0.50 17.02
CA ILE A 317 9.83 1.22 17.67
C ILE A 317 10.58 2.09 16.66
N THR A 318 10.95 1.50 15.52
CA THR A 318 11.78 2.18 14.51
C THR A 318 11.02 3.25 13.74
N LEU A 319 9.71 3.05 13.51
CA LEU A 319 8.85 4.08 12.90
C LEU A 319 8.62 5.25 13.86
N VAL A 320 8.41 5.00 15.17
CA VAL A 320 8.36 6.07 16.17
C VAL A 320 9.66 6.87 16.18
N LEU A 321 10.82 6.21 16.16
CA LEU A 321 12.12 6.88 16.09
C LEU A 321 12.23 7.78 14.84
N ARG A 322 11.85 7.24 13.66
CA ARG A 322 11.86 8.02 12.42
C ARG A 322 10.97 9.25 12.51
N MET A 323 9.73 9.06 12.99
CA MET A 323 8.76 10.13 13.10
C MET A 323 9.12 11.19 14.12
N ALA A 324 9.67 10.79 15.28
CA ALA A 324 10.23 11.73 16.23
C ALA A 324 11.40 12.50 15.58
N GLY A 325 12.24 11.82 14.80
CA GLY A 325 13.28 12.43 13.98
C GLY A 325 12.75 13.49 13.01
N ASP A 326 11.66 13.20 12.32
CA ASP A 326 11.03 14.14 11.39
C ASP A 326 10.36 15.33 12.09
N LEU A 327 9.58 15.08 13.15
CA LEU A 327 8.79 16.10 13.85
C LEU A 327 9.62 17.00 14.75
N LEU A 328 10.68 16.46 15.36
CA LEU A 328 11.62 17.22 16.20
C LEU A 328 12.79 17.79 15.40
N LEU A 329 12.79 17.61 14.07
CA LEU A 329 13.90 17.99 13.19
C LEU A 329 15.25 17.45 13.68
N TRP A 330 15.28 16.19 14.14
CA TRP A 330 16.46 15.50 14.65
C TRP A 330 17.05 14.56 13.55
N PRO A 331 18.09 15.00 12.80
CA PRO A 331 18.53 14.29 11.61
C PRO A 331 19.09 12.88 11.87
N PRO A 332 19.89 12.63 12.93
CA PRO A 332 20.34 11.29 13.26
C PRO A 332 19.16 10.32 13.53
N GLY A 333 18.16 10.75 14.30
CA GLY A 333 16.97 9.93 14.59
C GLY A 333 16.22 9.57 13.31
N ARG A 334 16.07 10.52 12.40
CA ARG A 334 15.46 10.32 11.08
C ARG A 334 16.25 9.32 10.22
N LEU A 335 17.57 9.50 10.12
CA LEU A 335 18.46 8.64 9.31
C LEU A 335 18.48 7.19 9.81
N TRP A 336 18.69 7.01 11.12
CA TRP A 336 18.71 5.69 11.74
C TRP A 336 17.33 5.04 11.78
N GLY A 337 16.27 5.80 12.07
CA GLY A 337 14.90 5.32 11.99
C GLY A 337 14.58 4.75 10.61
N GLY A 338 14.92 5.47 9.54
CA GLY A 338 14.71 5.00 8.17
C GLY A 338 15.56 3.78 7.78
N LEU A 339 16.83 3.71 8.19
CA LEU A 339 17.67 2.53 7.96
C LEU A 339 17.14 1.30 8.70
N LEU A 340 16.79 1.47 9.98
CA LEU A 340 16.23 0.39 10.79
C LEU A 340 14.88 -0.08 10.25
N ASN A 341 14.05 0.82 9.71
CA ASN A 341 12.82 0.42 9.02
C ASN A 341 13.12 -0.52 7.83
N VAL A 342 14.15 -0.23 7.02
CA VAL A 342 14.56 -1.11 5.91
C VAL A 342 15.00 -2.48 6.44
N LEU A 343 15.80 -2.51 7.51
CA LEU A 343 16.22 -3.77 8.14
C LEU A 343 15.02 -4.58 8.68
N VAL A 344 14.00 -3.92 9.21
CA VAL A 344 12.75 -4.57 9.64
C VAL A 344 12.00 -5.19 8.45
N LEU A 345 11.97 -4.53 7.30
CA LEU A 345 11.36 -5.12 6.10
C LEU A 345 12.15 -6.34 5.59
N LEU A 346 13.48 -6.32 5.67
CA LEU A 346 14.32 -7.48 5.35
C LEU A 346 14.08 -8.63 6.35
N LEU A 347 13.99 -8.32 7.65
CA LEU A 347 13.64 -9.29 8.69
C LEU A 347 12.26 -9.92 8.42
N PHE A 348 11.27 -9.12 8.01
CA PHE A 348 9.95 -9.60 7.61
C PHE A 348 10.04 -10.62 6.46
N LEU A 349 10.82 -10.32 5.41
CA LEU A 349 11.03 -11.26 4.30
C LEU A 349 11.70 -12.55 4.78
N GLY A 350 12.73 -12.45 5.62
CA GLY A 350 13.42 -13.61 6.20
C GLY A 350 12.49 -14.48 7.06
N ASN A 351 11.72 -13.87 7.96
CA ASN A 351 10.74 -14.58 8.78
C ASN A 351 9.63 -15.23 7.95
N THR A 352 9.18 -14.56 6.88
CA THR A 352 8.17 -15.09 5.96
C THR A 352 8.70 -16.31 5.22
N LEU A 353 9.93 -16.24 4.69
CA LEU A 353 10.59 -17.36 4.02
C LEU A 353 10.79 -18.55 4.97
N ALA A 354 11.24 -18.30 6.21
CA ALA A 354 11.40 -19.34 7.22
C ALA A 354 10.06 -20.00 7.65
N SER A 355 8.94 -19.31 7.44
CA SER A 355 7.60 -19.81 7.76
C SER A 355 6.98 -20.64 6.63
N ILE A 356 7.53 -20.56 5.41
CA ILE A 356 7.06 -21.34 4.25
C ILE A 356 7.70 -22.74 4.29
N ARG A 357 6.88 -23.78 4.37
CA ARG A 357 7.34 -25.19 4.34
C ARG A 357 7.07 -25.83 2.98
N LYS A 358 7.82 -26.89 2.66
CA LYS A 358 7.63 -27.68 1.43
C LYS A 358 6.24 -28.32 1.41
#